data_AF-A0A7M7P4A4-F1
#
_entry.id   AF-A0A7M7P4A4-F1
#
_cell.length_a   1.000
_cell.length_b   1.000
_cell.length_c   1.000
_cell.angle_alpha   90.00
_cell.angle_beta   90.00
_cell.angle_gamma   90.00
#
_symmetry.space_group_name_H-M   'P 1'
#
loop_
_entity.id
_entity.type
_entity.pdbx_description
1 polymer ?
#
loop_
_entity_poly.entity_id
_entity_poly.type
_entity_poly.pdbx_seq_one_letter_code
_entity_poly.pdbx_strand_id
1 'polypeptide(L)'
;MGDFNAKIGSDFKIWAPALGKFGLGVMNSRGEKLMEFCMIHRLAVSNTYFQHKDCRRATWTSPGGLYKNQIDFILVYQDDLKSIKNSRSFCSADIRSDLNLVLANVQFQPPKARRIKSVQKSYDVGRFKNPSVAEEFQARIGGAFEPLLLLEDTDIDELWLRFMNTTNEITKQVVGIRRGKQVKHLREHVRDACELRRKARVTKLNSPHNNHNIMKYRRLNKKVKYEVKKWKRETLKKEVEEMEAAQARNDSHELFKKVRKLAGEKERIQPAAKNKKGVLKTAPGDVLDCWKEHFSTHLNTEFPRDTNTLRNIPEPPPTENQT
;
A
#
# COMPACT_ATOMS: atom_id res chain seq x y z
N MET A 1 -9.41 -12.50 18.28
CA MET A 1 -10.52 -13.46 18.16
C MET A 1 -9.96 -14.86 18.26
N GLY A 2 -10.70 -15.81 18.80
CA GLY A 2 -10.27 -17.21 18.90
C GLY A 2 -10.75 -17.86 20.19
N ASP A 3 -10.23 -19.05 20.47
CA ASP A 3 -10.46 -19.81 21.70
C ASP A 3 -9.60 -19.25 22.84
N PHE A 4 -10.25 -18.82 23.92
CA PHE A 4 -9.59 -18.33 25.13
C PHE A 4 -9.64 -19.35 26.27
N ASN A 5 -10.33 -20.48 26.08
CA ASN A 5 -10.58 -21.51 27.09
C ASN A 5 -11.10 -20.91 28.43
N ALA A 6 -11.92 -19.87 28.32
CA ALA A 6 -12.41 -19.06 29.42
C ALA A 6 -13.94 -19.03 29.40
N LYS A 7 -14.58 -19.22 30.55
CA LYS A 7 -16.04 -19.08 30.67
C LYS A 7 -16.29 -17.75 31.37
N ILE A 8 -16.84 -16.78 30.65
CA ILE A 8 -17.07 -15.41 31.15
C ILE A 8 -18.44 -15.21 31.80
N GLY A 9 -19.30 -16.22 31.75
CA GLY A 9 -20.63 -16.20 32.39
C GLY A 9 -21.59 -15.16 31.79
N SER A 10 -22.60 -14.79 32.58
CA SER A 10 -23.70 -13.89 32.17
C SER A 10 -23.86 -12.64 33.03
N ASP A 11 -22.92 -12.36 33.95
CA ASP A 11 -23.02 -11.30 34.96
C ASP A 11 -22.69 -9.90 34.42
N PHE A 12 -23.44 -9.47 33.41
CA PHE A 12 -23.22 -8.19 32.71
C PHE A 12 -23.30 -6.97 33.64
N LYS A 13 -24.02 -7.06 34.77
CA LYS A 13 -24.14 -5.96 35.74
C LYS A 13 -22.81 -5.60 36.38
N ILE A 14 -21.92 -6.58 36.54
CA ILE A 14 -20.59 -6.39 37.13
C ILE A 14 -19.59 -5.96 36.06
N TRP A 15 -19.69 -6.59 34.89
CA TRP A 15 -18.64 -6.51 33.86
C TRP A 15 -18.97 -5.61 32.67
N ALA A 16 -20.07 -4.85 32.71
CA ALA A 16 -20.33 -3.84 31.68
C ALA A 16 -19.27 -2.72 31.77
N PRO A 17 -18.75 -2.21 30.63
CA PRO A 17 -19.13 -2.49 29.25
C PRO A 17 -18.20 -3.49 28.54
N ALA A 18 -17.51 -4.38 29.26
CA ALA A 18 -16.73 -5.45 28.64
C ALA A 18 -17.60 -6.67 28.28
N LEU A 19 -18.61 -6.99 29.11
CA LEU A 19 -19.58 -8.07 28.89
C LEU A 19 -20.95 -7.53 28.48
N GLY A 20 -21.53 -8.12 27.42
CA GLY A 20 -22.90 -7.86 27.02
C GLY A 20 -23.93 -8.68 27.80
N LYS A 21 -25.21 -8.32 27.68
CA LYS A 21 -26.32 -8.92 28.44
C LYS A 21 -26.55 -10.41 28.21
N PHE A 22 -25.98 -10.99 27.15
CA PHE A 22 -26.31 -12.33 26.66
C PHE A 22 -25.12 -13.30 26.72
N GLY A 23 -24.20 -13.11 27.67
CA GLY A 23 -23.18 -14.12 28.00
C GLY A 23 -23.81 -15.48 28.40
N LEU A 24 -23.02 -16.55 28.31
CA LEU A 24 -23.48 -17.92 28.53
C LEU A 24 -22.68 -18.62 29.64
N GLY A 25 -23.40 -19.32 30.52
CA GLY A 25 -22.82 -20.20 31.54
C GLY A 25 -22.43 -19.48 32.83
N VAL A 26 -21.60 -20.14 33.64
CA VAL A 26 -21.05 -19.62 34.90
C VAL A 26 -19.59 -19.24 34.69
N MET A 27 -19.20 -18.10 35.26
CA MET A 27 -17.83 -17.61 35.14
C MET A 27 -16.84 -18.55 35.83
N ASN A 28 -15.69 -18.80 35.21
CA ASN A 28 -14.55 -19.47 35.84
C ASN A 28 -13.39 -18.49 36.06
N SER A 29 -12.36 -18.90 36.80
CA SER A 29 -11.21 -18.04 37.12
C SER A 29 -10.45 -17.53 35.88
N ARG A 30 -10.48 -18.26 34.77
CA ARG A 30 -9.94 -17.78 33.47
C ARG A 30 -10.83 -16.72 32.85
N GLY A 31 -12.14 -16.86 32.98
CA GLY A 31 -13.14 -15.88 32.56
C GLY A 31 -12.97 -14.56 33.30
N GLU A 32 -12.80 -14.60 34.61
CA GLU A 32 -12.56 -13.40 35.42
C GLU A 32 -11.32 -12.63 34.93
N LYS A 33 -10.17 -13.32 34.77
CA LYS A 33 -8.95 -12.71 34.21
C LYS A 33 -9.15 -12.14 32.80
N LEU A 34 -9.90 -12.83 31.95
CA LEU A 34 -10.22 -12.33 30.62
C LEU A 34 -11.08 -11.06 30.70
N MET A 35 -12.02 -11.01 31.64
CA MET A 35 -12.88 -9.84 31.82
C MET A 35 -12.11 -8.65 32.41
N GLU A 36 -11.21 -8.87 33.37
CA GLU A 36 -10.28 -7.85 33.88
C GLU A 36 -9.42 -7.28 32.73
N PHE A 37 -8.83 -8.16 31.91
CA PHE A 37 -8.07 -7.75 30.72
C PHE A 37 -8.91 -6.90 29.78
N CYS A 38 -10.17 -7.30 29.51
CA CYS A 38 -11.05 -6.53 28.63
C CYS A 38 -11.38 -5.16 29.22
N MET A 39 -11.58 -5.06 30.54
CA MET A 39 -11.85 -3.80 31.22
C MET A 39 -10.65 -2.85 31.12
N ILE A 40 -9.43 -3.34 31.41
CA ILE A 40 -8.19 -2.55 31.37
C ILE A 40 -7.93 -2.00 29.96
N HIS A 41 -8.13 -2.82 28.93
CA HIS A 41 -7.83 -2.45 27.55
C HIS A 41 -9.01 -1.85 26.77
N ARG A 42 -10.11 -1.52 27.46
CA ARG A 42 -11.34 -0.99 26.84
C ARG A 42 -11.85 -1.86 25.68
N LEU A 43 -11.83 -3.17 25.88
CA LEU A 43 -12.37 -4.18 24.97
C LEU A 43 -13.76 -4.63 25.43
N ALA A 44 -14.54 -5.13 24.48
CA ALA A 44 -15.85 -5.71 24.67
C ALA A 44 -15.94 -7.06 23.94
N VAL A 45 -16.63 -8.02 24.56
CA VAL A 45 -16.85 -9.36 24.01
C VAL A 45 -18.07 -9.33 23.08
N SER A 46 -17.88 -9.12 21.78
CA SER A 46 -18.97 -8.77 20.86
C SER A 46 -20.07 -9.83 20.76
N ASN A 47 -19.72 -11.12 20.86
CA ASN A 47 -20.67 -12.25 20.81
C ASN A 47 -21.52 -12.42 22.10
N THR A 48 -21.45 -11.48 23.05
CA THR A 48 -22.35 -11.43 24.23
C THR A 48 -23.35 -10.27 24.19
N TYR A 49 -23.29 -9.39 23.17
CA TYR A 49 -24.16 -8.21 23.06
C TYR A 49 -25.48 -8.45 22.35
N PHE A 50 -25.60 -9.56 21.61
CA PHE A 50 -26.76 -9.85 20.78
C PHE A 50 -27.56 -11.02 21.33
N GLN A 51 -28.89 -10.85 21.38
CA GLN A 51 -29.79 -11.91 21.81
C GLN A 51 -29.85 -13.01 20.76
N HIS A 52 -29.50 -14.23 21.16
CA HIS A 52 -29.59 -15.43 20.32
C HIS A 52 -30.04 -16.63 21.16
N LYS A 53 -30.58 -17.65 20.48
CA LYS A 53 -30.80 -18.97 21.09
C LYS A 53 -29.47 -19.58 21.55
N ASP A 54 -29.48 -20.39 22.59
CA ASP A 54 -28.28 -20.97 23.22
C ASP A 54 -27.39 -21.74 22.24
N CYS A 55 -27.98 -22.46 21.29
CA CYS A 55 -27.24 -23.15 20.23
C CYS A 55 -26.39 -22.21 19.36
N ARG A 56 -26.78 -20.93 19.24
CA ARG A 56 -26.06 -19.90 18.50
C ARG A 56 -25.17 -19.03 19.40
N ARG A 57 -25.07 -19.34 20.69
CA ARG A 57 -24.14 -18.69 21.65
C ARG A 57 -23.02 -19.63 22.07
N ALA A 58 -23.30 -20.93 22.17
CA ALA A 58 -22.31 -21.94 22.46
C ALA A 58 -21.29 -22.07 21.32
N THR A 59 -20.00 -22.06 21.66
CA THR A 59 -18.89 -22.23 20.72
C THR A 59 -18.27 -23.61 20.80
N TRP A 60 -18.55 -24.36 21.86
CA TRP A 60 -18.12 -25.74 22.04
C TRP A 60 -19.27 -26.59 22.57
N THR A 61 -19.37 -27.83 22.09
CA THR A 61 -20.34 -28.83 22.55
C THR A 61 -19.63 -30.12 22.91
N SER A 62 -19.90 -30.70 24.07
CA SER A 62 -19.29 -31.96 24.49
C SER A 62 -19.65 -33.10 23.53
N PRO A 63 -18.78 -34.12 23.36
CA PRO A 63 -19.16 -35.38 22.74
C PRO A 63 -20.40 -35.95 23.46
N GLY A 64 -21.52 -36.09 22.74
CA GLY A 64 -22.83 -36.48 23.31
C GLY A 64 -23.82 -35.33 23.57
N GLY A 65 -23.45 -34.07 23.32
CA GLY A 65 -24.40 -32.94 23.28
C GLY A 65 -24.89 -32.40 24.63
N LEU A 66 -24.49 -33.03 25.75
CA LEU A 66 -24.94 -32.70 27.10
C LEU A 66 -24.48 -31.31 27.58
N TYR A 67 -23.22 -30.94 27.30
CA TYR A 67 -22.64 -29.69 27.77
C TYR A 67 -22.35 -28.75 26.60
N LYS A 68 -22.64 -27.47 26.81
CA LYS A 68 -22.41 -26.40 25.84
C LYS A 68 -21.71 -25.25 26.54
N ASN A 69 -20.59 -24.81 25.98
CA ASN A 69 -19.79 -23.72 26.53
C ASN A 69 -19.57 -22.64 25.48
N GLN A 70 -19.38 -21.41 25.96
CA GLN A 70 -18.89 -20.30 25.15
C GLN A 70 -17.45 -20.01 25.61
N ILE A 71 -16.47 -20.38 24.77
CA ILE A 71 -15.03 -20.23 25.04
C ILE A 71 -14.29 -19.50 23.92
N ASP A 72 -14.92 -19.37 22.76
CA ASP A 72 -14.42 -18.60 21.62
C ASP A 72 -15.04 -17.21 21.59
N PHE A 73 -14.19 -16.19 21.53
CA PHE A 73 -14.64 -14.81 21.63
C PHE A 73 -14.09 -13.93 20.50
N ILE A 74 -14.91 -12.95 20.12
CA ILE A 74 -14.51 -11.85 19.27
C ILE A 74 -14.42 -10.61 20.16
N LEU A 75 -13.20 -10.22 20.49
CA LEU A 75 -12.92 -9.01 21.25
C LEU A 75 -12.84 -7.83 20.29
N VAL A 76 -13.52 -6.73 20.62
CA VAL A 76 -13.52 -5.48 19.86
C VAL A 76 -13.26 -4.32 20.81
N TYR A 77 -12.68 -3.22 20.32
CA TYR A 77 -12.64 -2.00 21.12
C TYR A 77 -14.06 -1.53 21.43
N GLN A 78 -14.30 -1.08 22.66
CA GLN A 78 -15.61 -0.59 23.10
C GLN A 78 -16.13 0.53 22.19
N ASP A 79 -15.25 1.43 21.74
CA ASP A 79 -15.59 2.53 20.84
C ASP A 79 -16.03 2.06 19.44
N ASP A 80 -15.58 0.88 19.02
CA ASP A 80 -15.89 0.25 17.74
C ASP A 80 -17.05 -0.74 17.81
N LEU A 81 -17.58 -1.03 19.00
CA LEU A 81 -18.66 -2.00 19.19
C LEU A 81 -19.91 -1.64 18.37
N LYS A 82 -20.17 -0.35 18.14
CA LYS A 82 -21.25 0.17 17.26
C LYS A 82 -21.15 -0.29 15.81
N SER A 83 -19.95 -0.65 15.37
CA SER A 83 -19.66 -1.17 14.03
C SER A 83 -20.05 -2.64 13.91
N ILE A 84 -20.16 -3.37 15.02
CA ILE A 84 -20.64 -4.76 15.03
C ILE A 84 -22.18 -4.74 14.95
N LYS A 85 -22.73 -5.35 13.90
CA LYS A 85 -24.19 -5.47 13.69
C LYS A 85 -24.78 -6.74 14.23
N ASN A 86 -23.97 -7.79 14.29
CA ASN A 86 -24.34 -9.06 14.86
C ASN A 86 -23.08 -9.86 15.16
N SER A 87 -23.10 -10.68 16.21
CA SER A 87 -22.05 -11.63 16.49
C SER A 87 -22.65 -12.86 17.17
N ARG A 88 -22.33 -14.06 16.65
CA ARG A 88 -22.93 -15.32 17.08
C ARG A 88 -22.08 -16.53 16.66
N SER A 89 -22.33 -17.65 17.32
CA SER A 89 -21.86 -18.97 16.87
C SER A 89 -22.75 -19.53 15.75
N PHE A 90 -22.14 -20.31 14.86
CA PHE A 90 -22.78 -20.92 13.71
C PHE A 90 -22.74 -22.44 13.83
N CYS A 91 -23.68 -22.97 14.63
CA CYS A 91 -23.79 -24.39 15.00
C CYS A 91 -24.27 -25.34 13.90
N SER A 92 -24.46 -24.86 12.67
CA SER A 92 -24.98 -25.66 11.54
C SER A 92 -23.93 -25.90 10.46
N ALA A 93 -22.70 -25.42 10.64
CA ALA A 93 -21.63 -25.73 9.69
C ALA A 93 -21.06 -27.12 9.99
N ASP A 94 -20.98 -27.95 8.96
CA ASP A 94 -20.35 -29.26 9.01
C ASP A 94 -18.83 -29.11 8.80
N ILE A 95 -18.08 -29.03 9.90
CA ILE A 95 -16.62 -28.75 9.89
C ILE A 95 -15.80 -29.87 10.53
N ARG A 96 -16.45 -30.98 10.94
CA ARG A 96 -15.79 -32.11 11.63
C ARG A 96 -14.88 -31.65 12.79
N SER A 97 -15.38 -30.70 13.57
CA SER A 97 -14.78 -30.15 14.79
C SER A 97 -15.83 -30.14 15.90
N ASP A 98 -15.39 -30.24 17.15
CA ASP A 98 -16.21 -30.04 18.35
C ASP A 98 -16.48 -28.56 18.66
N LEU A 99 -15.81 -27.66 17.93
CA LEU A 99 -16.02 -26.22 17.95
C LEU A 99 -16.99 -25.75 16.85
N ASN A 100 -17.88 -24.84 17.23
CA ASN A 100 -18.74 -24.08 16.32
C ASN A 100 -18.01 -22.82 15.84
N LEU A 101 -18.13 -22.47 14.56
CA LEU A 101 -17.60 -21.20 14.05
C LEU A 101 -18.23 -20.01 14.76
N VAL A 102 -17.42 -19.01 15.10
CA VAL A 102 -17.92 -17.71 15.56
C VAL A 102 -17.82 -16.68 14.45
N LEU A 103 -18.93 -16.01 14.17
CA LEU A 103 -19.06 -15.03 13.10
C LEU A 103 -19.43 -13.67 13.68
N ALA A 104 -18.95 -12.61 13.04
CA ALA A 104 -19.39 -11.23 13.30
C ALA A 104 -19.68 -10.51 11.98
N ASN A 105 -20.82 -9.83 11.93
CA ASN A 105 -21.16 -8.92 10.85
C ASN A 105 -20.66 -7.53 11.24
N VAL A 106 -19.67 -7.01 10.51
CA VAL A 106 -19.06 -5.71 10.78
C VAL A 106 -19.44 -4.72 9.69
N GLN A 107 -20.01 -3.59 10.09
CA GLN A 107 -20.24 -2.44 9.22
C GLN A 107 -19.13 -1.42 9.44
N PHE A 108 -18.20 -1.35 8.48
CA PHE A 108 -17.25 -0.25 8.43
C PHE A 108 -17.93 0.97 7.82
N GLN A 109 -17.91 2.10 8.51
CA GLN A 109 -18.15 3.38 7.84
C GLN A 109 -16.83 3.78 7.18
N PRO A 110 -16.70 3.76 5.83
CA PRO A 110 -15.50 4.29 5.21
C PRO A 110 -15.36 5.75 5.64
N PRO A 111 -14.14 6.23 5.94
CA PRO A 111 -13.93 7.66 6.10
C PRO A 111 -14.53 8.35 4.87
N LYS A 112 -15.28 9.45 5.05
CA LYS A 112 -15.89 10.22 3.96
C LYS A 112 -14.89 10.25 2.81
N ALA A 113 -15.19 9.53 1.72
CA ALA A 113 -14.22 9.35 0.65
C ALA A 113 -13.78 10.76 0.25
N ARG A 114 -12.51 11.10 0.50
CA ARG A 114 -11.96 12.34 -0.05
C ARG A 114 -12.23 12.21 -1.53
N ARG A 115 -13.07 13.08 -2.08
CA ARG A 115 -13.34 13.15 -3.51
C ARG A 115 -11.96 13.26 -4.13
N ILE A 116 -11.46 12.15 -4.71
CA ILE A 116 -10.22 12.20 -5.48
C ILE A 116 -10.61 13.15 -6.61
N LYS A 117 -10.15 14.41 -6.51
CA LYS A 117 -10.32 15.35 -7.61
C LYS A 117 -9.84 14.60 -8.84
N SER A 118 -10.70 14.48 -9.85
CA SER A 118 -10.31 13.83 -11.09
C SER A 118 -8.99 14.46 -11.50
N VAL A 119 -7.92 13.66 -11.59
CA VAL A 119 -6.65 14.19 -12.06
C VAL A 119 -6.95 14.77 -13.44
N GLN A 120 -6.84 16.09 -13.56
CA GLN A 120 -7.07 16.75 -14.83
C GLN A 120 -6.13 16.08 -15.85
N LYS A 121 -6.73 15.57 -16.92
CA LYS A 121 -6.00 14.93 -18.01
C LYS A 121 -5.18 16.02 -18.68
N SER A 122 -3.86 16.00 -18.51
CA SER A 122 -2.95 16.91 -19.21
C SER A 122 -2.70 16.40 -20.64
N TYR A 123 -2.48 17.30 -21.59
CA TYR A 123 -2.06 16.94 -22.94
C TYR A 123 -0.59 16.49 -22.95
N ASP A 124 -0.22 15.61 -23.88
CA ASP A 124 1.14 15.08 -24.03
C ASP A 124 2.05 16.05 -24.81
N VAL A 125 2.23 17.28 -24.30
CA VAL A 125 3.02 18.35 -24.94
C VAL A 125 4.44 17.93 -25.34
N GLY A 126 4.99 16.85 -24.75
CA GLY A 126 6.27 16.28 -25.17
C GLY A 126 6.29 15.75 -26.62
N ARG A 127 5.14 15.48 -27.22
CA ARG A 127 5.05 15.04 -28.63
C ARG A 127 5.38 16.14 -29.64
N PHE A 128 5.27 17.41 -29.25
CA PHE A 128 5.72 18.53 -30.09
C PHE A 128 7.23 18.56 -30.32
N LYS A 129 8.01 17.74 -29.60
CA LYS A 129 9.42 17.51 -29.94
C LYS A 129 9.60 16.81 -31.30
N ASN A 130 8.57 16.16 -31.83
CA ASN A 130 8.59 15.59 -33.16
C ASN A 130 8.12 16.67 -34.17
N PRO A 131 8.97 17.11 -35.12
CA PRO A 131 8.64 18.16 -36.08
C PRO A 131 7.37 17.87 -36.87
N SER A 132 7.17 16.62 -37.31
CA SER A 132 5.99 16.21 -38.08
C SER A 132 4.68 16.42 -37.32
N VAL A 133 4.68 16.21 -36.01
CA VAL A 133 3.48 16.42 -35.16
C VAL A 133 3.23 17.91 -34.94
N ALA A 134 4.29 18.72 -34.87
CA ALA A 134 4.18 20.17 -34.74
C ALA A 134 3.61 20.80 -36.03
N GLU A 135 4.10 20.37 -37.19
CA GLU A 135 3.60 20.81 -38.50
C GLU A 135 2.14 20.41 -38.72
N GLU A 136 1.77 19.16 -38.40
CA GLU A 136 0.37 18.70 -38.49
C GLU A 136 -0.56 19.54 -37.60
N PHE A 137 -0.11 19.87 -36.39
CA PHE A 137 -0.86 20.71 -35.47
C PHE A 137 -1.02 22.13 -36.01
N GLN A 138 0.05 22.74 -36.51
CA GLN A 138 0.04 24.10 -37.06
C GLN A 138 -0.89 24.21 -38.27
N ALA A 139 -0.87 23.22 -39.18
CA ALA A 139 -1.76 23.18 -40.33
C ALA A 139 -3.24 23.06 -39.90
N ARG A 140 -3.54 22.15 -38.96
CA ARG A 140 -4.93 21.95 -38.50
C ARG A 140 -5.47 23.13 -37.72
N ILE A 141 -4.64 23.76 -36.87
CA ILE A 141 -5.08 24.88 -36.06
C ILE A 141 -5.28 26.13 -36.91
N GLY A 142 -4.39 26.39 -37.87
CA GLY A 142 -4.55 27.49 -38.82
C GLY A 142 -5.86 27.38 -39.62
N GLY A 143 -6.08 26.23 -40.26
CA GLY A 143 -7.29 26.01 -41.05
C GLY A 143 -8.59 26.00 -40.22
N ALA A 144 -8.54 25.65 -38.93
CA ALA A 144 -9.71 25.68 -38.06
C ALA A 144 -10.06 27.09 -37.55
N PHE A 145 -9.10 28.01 -37.54
CA PHE A 145 -9.29 29.40 -37.11
C PHE A 145 -9.63 30.36 -38.25
N GLU A 146 -9.29 30.02 -39.50
CA GLU A 146 -9.62 30.83 -40.68
C GLU A 146 -11.12 31.23 -40.76
N PRO A 147 -12.08 30.32 -40.52
CA PRO A 147 -13.51 30.67 -40.55
C PRO A 147 -13.95 31.52 -39.35
N LEU A 148 -13.21 31.46 -38.24
CA LEU A 148 -13.52 32.21 -37.02
C LEU A 148 -13.15 33.70 -37.14
N LEU A 149 -12.26 34.05 -38.08
CA LEU A 149 -11.86 35.43 -38.37
C LEU A 149 -12.86 36.19 -39.27
N LEU A 150 -13.80 35.47 -39.89
CA LEU A 150 -14.80 36.01 -40.82
C LEU A 150 -16.16 36.25 -40.17
N LEU A 151 -16.29 36.00 -38.86
CA LEU A 151 -17.53 36.22 -38.11
C LEU A 151 -17.66 37.69 -37.72
N GLU A 152 -18.81 38.29 -38.02
CA GLU A 152 -19.20 39.60 -37.47
C GLU A 152 -19.44 39.52 -35.94
N ASP A 153 -19.38 40.69 -35.28
CA ASP A 153 -19.38 40.94 -33.84
C ASP A 153 -20.16 39.90 -33.02
N THR A 154 -19.45 38.86 -32.59
CA THR A 154 -19.94 37.82 -31.68
C THR A 154 -19.49 38.16 -30.27
N ASP A 155 -20.31 37.76 -29.29
CA ASP A 155 -19.99 37.96 -27.87
C ASP A 155 -18.61 37.39 -27.52
N ILE A 156 -17.83 38.14 -26.73
CA ILE A 156 -16.44 37.81 -26.37
C ILE A 156 -16.38 36.45 -25.66
N ASP A 157 -17.38 36.15 -24.82
CA ASP A 157 -17.46 34.88 -24.12
C ASP A 157 -17.71 33.70 -25.08
N GLU A 158 -18.50 33.91 -26.13
CA GLU A 158 -18.76 32.90 -27.14
C GLU A 158 -17.54 32.64 -28.03
N LEU A 159 -16.83 33.70 -28.44
CA LEU A 159 -15.57 33.62 -29.15
C LEU A 159 -14.51 32.87 -28.34
N TRP A 160 -14.37 33.20 -27.06
CA TRP A 160 -13.46 32.52 -26.15
C TRP A 160 -13.80 31.03 -26.02
N LEU A 161 -15.08 30.70 -25.84
CA LEU A 161 -15.53 29.31 -25.72
C LEU A 161 -15.24 28.50 -26.99
N ARG A 162 -15.49 29.08 -28.17
CA ARG A 162 -15.16 28.46 -29.47
C ARG A 162 -13.65 28.28 -29.63
N PHE A 163 -12.85 29.29 -29.31
CA PHE A 163 -11.39 29.20 -29.34
C PHE A 163 -10.87 28.07 -28.44
N MET A 164 -11.34 28.03 -27.19
CA MET A 164 -10.98 27.00 -26.22
C MET A 164 -11.37 25.61 -26.72
N ASN A 165 -12.60 25.43 -27.18
CA ASN A 165 -13.09 24.13 -27.63
C ASN A 165 -12.35 23.64 -28.88
N THR A 166 -12.17 24.49 -29.89
CA THR A 166 -11.44 24.16 -31.12
C THR A 166 -9.99 23.80 -30.81
N THR A 167 -9.29 24.62 -30.01
CA THR A 167 -7.90 24.34 -29.60
C THR A 167 -7.80 23.02 -28.84
N ASN A 168 -8.70 22.78 -27.88
CA ASN A 168 -8.70 21.56 -27.07
C ASN A 168 -9.00 20.31 -27.92
N GLU A 169 -9.95 20.38 -28.84
CA GLU A 169 -10.33 19.28 -29.73
C GLU A 169 -9.15 18.90 -30.66
N ILE A 170 -8.53 19.88 -31.30
CA ILE A 170 -7.37 19.67 -32.19
C ILE A 170 -6.18 19.12 -31.38
N THR A 171 -5.89 19.71 -30.22
CA THR A 171 -4.80 19.25 -29.35
C THR A 171 -5.04 17.80 -28.92
N LYS A 172 -6.28 17.45 -28.58
CA LYS A 172 -6.65 16.08 -28.21
C LYS A 172 -6.52 15.09 -29.38
N GLN A 173 -6.78 15.52 -30.61
CA GLN A 173 -6.65 14.67 -31.80
C GLN A 173 -5.19 14.45 -32.22
N VAL A 174 -4.38 15.51 -32.27
CA VAL A 174 -2.99 15.45 -32.76
C VAL A 174 -2.04 14.96 -31.67
N VAL A 175 -2.07 15.61 -30.50
CA VAL A 175 -1.14 15.32 -29.39
C VAL A 175 -1.71 14.21 -28.50
N GLY A 176 -2.98 14.32 -28.14
CA GLY A 176 -3.62 13.42 -27.21
C GLY A 176 -3.22 13.65 -25.75
N ILE A 177 -3.71 12.76 -24.87
CA ILE A 177 -3.58 12.91 -23.42
C ILE A 177 -2.30 12.26 -22.90
N ARG A 178 -1.58 12.97 -22.02
CA ARG A 178 -0.40 12.50 -21.31
C ARG A 178 -0.71 11.21 -20.57
N ARG A 179 0.06 10.18 -20.89
CA ARG A 179 -0.09 8.86 -20.29
C ARG A 179 0.52 8.87 -18.89
N GLY A 180 -0.05 8.07 -17.98
CA GLY A 180 0.59 7.79 -16.68
C GLY A 180 1.99 7.17 -16.86
N LYS A 181 2.78 7.11 -15.77
CA LYS A 181 4.14 6.57 -15.78
C LYS A 181 4.21 5.28 -16.60
N GLN A 182 4.93 5.33 -17.72
CA GLN A 182 5.17 4.15 -18.54
C GLN A 182 6.01 3.16 -17.73
N VAL A 183 5.73 1.87 -17.89
CA VAL A 183 6.56 0.82 -17.29
C VAL A 183 7.91 0.87 -18.02
N LYS A 184 8.98 1.12 -17.29
CA LYS A 184 10.34 1.15 -17.84
C LYS A 184 10.65 -0.19 -18.53
N HIS A 185 11.32 -0.13 -19.69
CA HIS A 185 11.75 -1.30 -20.47
C HIS A 185 10.62 -2.25 -20.96
N LEU A 186 9.38 -1.76 -21.04
CA LEU A 186 8.31 -2.51 -21.70
C LEU A 186 8.56 -2.53 -23.21
N ARG A 187 8.54 -3.72 -23.83
CA ARG A 187 8.69 -3.85 -25.28
C ARG A 187 7.56 -3.16 -26.04
N GLU A 188 7.89 -2.59 -27.19
CA GLU A 188 6.97 -1.84 -28.04
C GLU A 188 5.73 -2.65 -28.44
N HIS A 189 5.92 -3.89 -28.90
CA HIS A 189 4.79 -4.74 -29.31
C HIS A 189 3.80 -5.04 -28.15
N VAL A 190 4.30 -5.14 -26.91
CA VAL A 190 3.46 -5.35 -25.71
C VAL A 190 2.69 -4.08 -25.37
N ARG A 191 3.33 -2.92 -25.54
CA ARG A 191 2.70 -1.60 -25.37
C ARG A 191 1.56 -1.42 -26.37
N ASP A 192 1.77 -1.76 -27.63
CA ASP A 192 0.76 -1.66 -28.68
C ASP A 192 -0.41 -2.63 -28.44
N ALA A 193 -0.11 -3.86 -28.02
CA ALA A 193 -1.14 -4.82 -27.62
C ALA A 193 -1.98 -4.29 -26.44
N CYS A 194 -1.35 -3.66 -25.45
CA CYS A 194 -2.05 -3.02 -24.33
C CYS A 194 -2.95 -1.87 -24.78
N GLU A 195 -2.52 -1.13 -25.80
CA GLU A 195 -3.27 -0.03 -26.41
C GLU A 195 -4.48 -0.51 -27.19
N LEU A 196 -4.32 -1.56 -28.02
CA LEU A 196 -5.43 -2.23 -28.70
C LEU A 196 -6.47 -2.75 -27.70
N ARG A 197 -6.03 -3.39 -26.60
CA ARG A 197 -6.93 -3.83 -25.52
C ARG A 197 -7.66 -2.65 -24.87
N ARG A 198 -6.98 -1.51 -24.67
CA ARG A 198 -7.60 -0.31 -24.08
C ARG A 198 -8.67 0.26 -25.01
N LYS A 199 -8.39 0.42 -26.31
CA LYS A 199 -9.37 0.85 -27.32
C LYS A 199 -10.59 -0.09 -27.33
N ALA A 200 -10.37 -1.40 -27.34
CA ALA A 200 -11.44 -2.41 -27.29
C ALA A 200 -12.25 -2.39 -25.97
N ARG A 201 -11.65 -1.95 -24.85
CA ARG A 201 -12.37 -1.77 -23.58
C ARG A 201 -13.34 -0.58 -23.67
N VAL A 202 -12.92 0.52 -24.29
CA VAL A 202 -13.78 1.69 -24.51
C VAL A 202 -14.94 1.34 -25.42
N THR A 203 -14.70 0.66 -26.54
CA THR A 203 -15.79 0.22 -27.45
C THR A 203 -16.76 -0.74 -26.77
N LYS A 204 -16.26 -1.65 -25.91
CA LYS A 204 -17.12 -2.52 -25.08
C LYS A 204 -17.97 -1.71 -24.08
N LEU A 205 -17.40 -0.67 -23.46
CA LEU A 205 -18.12 0.16 -22.49
C LEU A 205 -19.21 1.01 -23.16
N ASN A 206 -18.93 1.54 -24.35
CA ASN A 206 -19.88 2.36 -25.10
C ASN A 206 -21.03 1.53 -25.71
N SER A 207 -20.81 0.23 -25.97
CA SER A 207 -21.83 -0.67 -26.53
C SER A 207 -21.82 -2.03 -25.82
N PRO A 208 -22.38 -2.11 -24.60
CA PRO A 208 -22.24 -3.26 -23.73
C PRO A 208 -23.00 -4.51 -24.19
N HIS A 209 -24.01 -4.37 -25.05
CA HIS A 209 -24.82 -5.48 -25.56
C HIS A 209 -24.27 -6.12 -26.85
N ASN A 210 -23.22 -5.53 -27.44
CA ASN A 210 -22.63 -6.06 -28.66
C ASN A 210 -21.65 -7.21 -28.35
N ASN A 211 -22.04 -8.44 -28.71
CA ASN A 211 -21.27 -9.64 -28.44
C ASN A 211 -19.90 -9.64 -29.16
N HIS A 212 -19.81 -9.07 -30.36
CA HIS A 212 -18.54 -8.93 -31.08
C HIS A 212 -17.53 -8.08 -30.30
N ASN A 213 -17.97 -6.96 -29.72
CA ASN A 213 -17.11 -6.08 -28.91
C ASN A 213 -16.64 -6.77 -27.62
N ILE A 214 -17.51 -7.54 -26.98
CA ILE A 214 -17.18 -8.35 -25.79
C ILE A 214 -16.10 -9.38 -26.15
N MET A 215 -16.30 -10.14 -27.23
CA MET A 215 -15.37 -11.18 -27.67
C MET A 215 -14.03 -10.60 -28.12
N LYS A 216 -14.04 -9.48 -28.86
CA LYS A 216 -12.84 -8.73 -29.26
C LYS A 216 -12.03 -8.30 -28.05
N TYR A 217 -12.67 -7.72 -27.03
CA TYR A 217 -12.01 -7.35 -25.77
C TYR A 217 -11.44 -8.58 -25.05
N ARG A 218 -12.20 -9.67 -24.92
CA ARG A 218 -11.74 -10.91 -24.26
C ARG A 218 -10.50 -11.48 -24.94
N ARG A 219 -10.49 -11.57 -26.27
CA ARG A 219 -9.34 -12.04 -27.08
C ARG A 219 -8.10 -11.17 -26.85
N LEU A 220 -8.24 -9.85 -26.98
CA LEU A 220 -7.14 -8.91 -26.76
C LEU A 220 -6.64 -8.93 -25.32
N ASN A 221 -7.52 -9.07 -24.34
CA ASN A 221 -7.14 -9.19 -22.94
C ASN A 221 -6.34 -10.47 -22.66
N LYS A 222 -6.74 -11.61 -23.26
CA LYS A 222 -5.99 -12.87 -23.17
C LYS A 222 -4.59 -12.72 -23.80
N LYS A 223 -4.52 -12.13 -25.00
CA LYS A 223 -3.25 -11.85 -25.69
C LYS A 223 -2.33 -10.96 -24.85
N VAL A 224 -2.84 -9.85 -24.33
CA VAL A 224 -2.05 -8.94 -23.46
C VAL A 224 -1.57 -9.65 -22.19
N LYS A 225 -2.41 -10.44 -21.52
CA LYS A 225 -2.00 -11.20 -20.34
C LYS A 225 -0.86 -12.18 -20.66
N TYR A 226 -0.95 -12.86 -21.79
CA TYR A 226 0.08 -13.78 -22.25
C TYR A 226 1.40 -13.05 -22.55
N GLU A 227 1.37 -12.00 -23.37
CA GLU A 227 2.55 -11.22 -23.74
C GLU A 227 3.23 -10.59 -22.53
N VAL A 228 2.46 -10.03 -21.59
CA VAL A 228 3.01 -9.46 -20.34
C VAL A 228 3.64 -10.55 -19.47
N LYS A 229 3.03 -11.74 -19.39
CA LYS A 229 3.59 -12.87 -18.64
C LYS A 229 4.88 -13.38 -19.27
N LYS A 230 4.92 -13.49 -20.60
CA LYS A 230 6.10 -13.88 -21.38
C LYS A 230 7.23 -12.87 -21.18
N TRP A 231 6.95 -11.59 -21.37
CA TRP A 231 7.91 -10.50 -21.13
C TRP A 231 8.47 -10.53 -19.71
N LYS A 232 7.63 -10.64 -18.68
CA LYS A 232 8.10 -10.74 -17.28
C LYS A 232 9.03 -11.91 -17.04
N ARG A 233 8.73 -13.09 -17.61
CA ARG A 233 9.57 -14.27 -17.50
C ARG A 233 10.92 -14.08 -18.18
N GLU A 234 10.94 -13.50 -19.38
CA GLU A 234 12.17 -13.22 -20.11
C GLU A 234 13.03 -12.18 -19.40
N THR A 235 12.43 -11.12 -18.85
CA THR A 235 13.14 -10.12 -18.04
C THR A 235 13.75 -10.76 -16.80
N LEU A 236 12.98 -11.59 -16.08
CA LEU A 236 13.48 -12.29 -14.89
C LEU A 236 14.60 -13.27 -15.25
N LYS A 237 14.46 -14.01 -16.36
CA LYS A 237 15.49 -14.94 -16.83
C LYS A 237 16.81 -14.19 -17.09
N LYS A 238 16.75 -13.04 -17.77
CA LYS A 238 17.93 -12.21 -18.00
C LYS A 238 18.54 -11.70 -16.70
N GLU A 239 17.73 -11.26 -15.73
CA GLU A 239 18.25 -10.84 -14.42
C GLU A 239 18.93 -12.00 -13.69
N VAL A 240 18.44 -13.24 -13.83
CA VAL A 240 19.09 -14.45 -13.26
C VAL A 240 20.39 -14.81 -13.97
N GLU A 241 20.42 -14.81 -15.30
CA GLU A 241 21.65 -15.06 -16.09
C GLU A 241 22.75 -14.04 -15.72
N GLU A 242 22.39 -12.77 -15.51
CA GLU A 242 23.34 -11.76 -15.07
C GLU A 242 23.80 -11.94 -13.61
N MET A 243 22.97 -12.54 -12.74
CA MET A 243 23.38 -12.92 -11.38
C MET A 243 24.34 -14.11 -11.39
N GLU A 244 24.08 -15.12 -12.21
CA GLU A 244 24.97 -16.28 -12.41
C GLU A 244 26.34 -15.82 -12.96
N ALA A 245 26.35 -14.89 -13.91
CA ALA A 245 27.58 -14.31 -14.43
C ALA A 245 28.33 -13.46 -13.38
N ALA A 246 27.63 -12.75 -12.50
CA ALA A 246 28.25 -12.03 -11.38
C ALA A 246 28.90 -13.00 -10.39
N GLN A 247 28.21 -14.10 -10.07
CA GLN A 247 28.74 -15.16 -9.21
C GLN A 247 29.98 -15.82 -9.84
N ALA A 248 29.94 -16.13 -11.13
CA ALA A 248 31.09 -16.72 -11.85
C ALA A 248 32.32 -15.81 -11.86
N ARG A 249 32.13 -14.49 -11.82
CA ARG A 249 33.20 -13.48 -11.71
C ARG A 249 33.63 -13.19 -10.26
N ASN A 250 33.04 -13.88 -9.28
CA ASN A 250 33.22 -13.63 -7.85
C ASN A 250 32.86 -12.17 -7.44
N ASP A 251 31.95 -11.52 -8.16
CA ASP A 251 31.44 -10.18 -7.85
C ASP A 251 30.23 -10.29 -6.92
N SER A 252 30.53 -10.52 -5.63
CA SER A 252 29.48 -10.63 -4.61
C SER A 252 28.65 -9.34 -4.49
N HIS A 253 29.24 -8.17 -4.75
CA HIS A 253 28.54 -6.89 -4.62
C HIS A 253 27.40 -6.76 -5.64
N GLU A 254 27.67 -6.99 -6.92
CA GLU A 254 26.65 -6.90 -7.97
C GLU A 254 25.58 -8.00 -7.82
N LEU A 255 25.98 -9.21 -7.39
CA LEU A 255 25.04 -10.28 -7.06
C LEU A 255 24.06 -9.86 -5.95
N PHE A 256 24.56 -9.45 -4.78
CA PHE A 256 23.71 -9.07 -3.65
C PHE A 256 22.86 -7.83 -3.95
N LYS A 257 23.34 -6.92 -4.80
CA LYS A 257 22.57 -5.76 -5.25
C LYS A 257 21.34 -6.20 -6.07
N LYS A 258 21.50 -7.17 -6.98
CA LYS A 258 20.39 -7.72 -7.77
C LYS A 258 19.42 -8.55 -6.93
N VAL A 259 19.94 -9.35 -6.00
CA VAL A 259 19.11 -10.12 -5.05
C VAL A 259 18.22 -9.18 -4.22
N ARG A 260 18.78 -8.11 -3.65
CA ARG A 260 18.02 -7.12 -2.89
C ARG A 260 16.95 -6.43 -3.74
N LYS A 261 17.27 -6.07 -4.98
CA LYS A 261 16.32 -5.51 -5.93
C LYS A 261 15.15 -6.46 -6.21
N LEU A 262 15.43 -7.76 -6.39
CA LEU A 262 14.40 -8.79 -6.61
C LEU A 262 13.54 -9.06 -5.36
N ALA A 263 14.13 -8.98 -4.17
CA ALA A 263 13.43 -9.08 -2.89
C ALA A 263 12.48 -7.89 -2.63
N GLY A 264 12.53 -6.86 -3.48
CA GLY A 264 11.69 -5.67 -3.34
C GLY A 264 12.21 -4.70 -2.27
N GLU A 265 13.47 -4.85 -1.84
CA GLU A 265 14.09 -3.85 -0.99
C GLU A 265 14.16 -2.53 -1.75
N LYS A 266 13.74 -1.45 -1.07
CA LYS A 266 13.87 -0.11 -1.64
C LYS A 266 15.35 0.19 -1.80
N GLU A 267 15.74 0.62 -3.00
CA GLU A 267 17.07 1.20 -3.20
C GLU A 267 17.28 2.27 -2.14
N ARG A 268 18.36 2.14 -1.36
CA ARG A 268 18.72 3.17 -0.39
C ARG A 268 18.94 4.45 -1.17
N ILE A 269 18.15 5.47 -0.84
CA ILE A 269 18.29 6.80 -1.42
C ILE A 269 19.74 7.23 -1.17
N GLN A 270 20.39 7.76 -2.20
CA GLN A 270 21.75 8.29 -2.04
C GLN A 270 21.74 9.31 -0.90
N PRO A 271 22.64 9.19 0.08
CA PRO A 271 22.67 10.10 1.21
C PRO A 271 22.89 11.51 0.69
N ALA A 272 22.08 12.46 1.16
CA ALA A 272 22.30 13.87 0.94
C ALA A 272 22.85 14.47 2.23
N ALA A 273 23.90 15.28 2.14
CA ALA A 273 24.52 15.92 3.28
C ALA A 273 24.51 17.44 3.09
N LYS A 274 24.31 18.19 4.17
CA LYS A 274 24.51 19.63 4.16
C LYS A 274 25.96 19.93 4.52
N ASN A 275 26.59 20.83 3.76
CA ASN A 275 27.89 21.37 4.16
C ASN A 275 27.72 22.35 5.33
N LYS A 276 28.82 22.87 5.89
CA LYS A 276 28.79 23.85 6.99
C LYS A 276 28.01 25.13 6.67
N LYS A 277 27.87 25.48 5.38
CA LYS A 277 27.10 26.63 4.89
C LYS A 277 25.60 26.32 4.74
N GLY A 278 25.15 25.13 5.13
CA GLY A 278 23.74 24.70 5.05
C GLY A 278 23.27 24.29 3.66
N VAL A 279 24.16 24.25 2.66
CA VAL A 279 23.83 23.89 1.27
C VAL A 279 23.73 22.37 1.13
N LEU A 280 22.61 21.90 0.58
CA LEU A 280 22.37 20.48 0.34
C LEU A 280 23.19 19.97 -0.83
N LYS A 281 23.99 18.93 -0.59
CA LYS A 281 24.75 18.18 -1.60
C LYS A 281 24.14 16.81 -1.82
N THR A 282 23.98 16.44 -3.09
CA THR A 282 23.31 15.20 -3.52
C THR A 282 24.18 14.32 -4.43
N ALA A 283 25.27 14.87 -4.98
CA ALA A 283 26.25 14.10 -5.73
C ALA A 283 27.11 13.25 -4.77
N PRO A 284 27.40 11.97 -5.09
CA PRO A 284 28.14 11.09 -4.17
C PRO A 284 29.49 11.62 -3.69
N GLY A 285 30.27 12.27 -4.58
CA GLY A 285 31.56 12.87 -4.23
C GLY A 285 31.40 14.02 -3.23
N ASP A 286 30.57 15.00 -3.56
CA ASP A 286 30.27 16.14 -2.70
C ASP A 286 29.76 15.74 -1.31
N VAL A 287 28.98 14.66 -1.21
CA VAL A 287 28.46 14.15 0.06
C VAL A 287 29.59 13.58 0.91
N LEU A 288 30.53 12.85 0.32
CA LEU A 288 31.72 12.34 1.02
C LEU A 288 32.60 13.49 1.53
N ASP A 289 32.77 14.55 0.73
CA ASP A 289 33.51 15.73 1.15
C ASP A 289 32.85 16.44 2.34
N CYS A 290 31.52 16.56 2.35
CA CYS A 290 30.78 17.08 3.50
C CYS A 290 31.04 16.26 4.77
N TRP A 291 31.03 14.93 4.68
CA TRP A 291 31.30 14.05 5.83
C TRP A 291 32.76 14.14 6.28
N LYS A 292 33.70 14.17 5.34
CA LYS A 292 35.13 14.37 5.62
C LYS A 292 35.35 15.66 6.41
N GLU A 293 34.73 16.75 5.99
CA GLU A 293 34.81 18.03 6.68
C GLU A 293 34.17 17.99 8.09
N HIS A 294 33.00 17.36 8.21
CA HIS A 294 32.29 17.20 9.48
C HIS A 294 33.13 16.44 10.53
N PHE A 295 33.63 15.25 10.17
CA PHE A 295 34.42 14.41 11.06
C PHE A 295 35.79 15.03 11.39
N SER A 296 36.44 15.66 10.41
CA SER A 296 37.71 16.35 10.66
C SER A 296 37.58 17.48 11.69
N THR A 297 36.39 18.09 11.81
CA THR A 297 36.13 19.17 12.76
C THR A 297 35.80 18.64 14.17
N HIS A 298 35.06 17.52 14.26
CA HIS A 298 34.57 17.01 15.55
C HIS A 298 35.49 15.98 16.21
N LEU A 299 36.26 15.22 15.43
CA LEU A 299 37.09 14.13 15.94
C LEU A 299 38.54 14.55 16.18
N ASN A 300 38.96 15.72 15.68
CA ASN A 300 40.32 16.23 15.83
C ASN A 300 40.41 17.44 16.78
N THR A 301 39.44 17.64 17.66
CA THR A 301 39.55 18.64 18.73
C THR A 301 40.49 18.14 19.82
N GLU A 302 41.63 18.81 19.98
CA GLU A 302 42.52 18.61 21.12
C GLU A 302 41.88 19.22 22.38
N PHE A 303 41.55 18.39 23.36
CA PHE A 303 41.16 18.86 24.68
C PHE A 303 42.42 19.30 25.44
N PRO A 304 42.39 20.42 26.20
CA PRO A 304 43.50 20.80 27.05
C PRO A 304 43.72 19.69 28.09
N ARG A 305 44.82 18.96 27.96
CA ARG A 305 45.22 17.93 28.92
C ARG A 305 45.82 18.63 30.13
N ASP A 306 45.14 18.56 31.27
CA ASP A 306 45.72 19.02 32.52
C ASP A 306 46.84 18.05 32.94
N THR A 307 48.07 18.45 32.70
CA THR A 307 49.26 17.64 32.99
C THR A 307 49.44 17.34 34.48
N ASN A 308 48.74 18.03 35.38
CA ASN A 308 48.74 17.73 36.80
C ASN A 308 47.92 16.49 37.18
N THR A 309 47.00 16.02 36.33
CA THR A 309 46.21 14.81 36.62
C THR A 309 47.07 13.56 36.72
N LEU A 310 48.19 13.49 35.99
CA LEU A 310 49.15 12.37 36.07
C LEU A 310 49.93 12.35 37.38
N ARG A 311 50.05 13.48 38.09
CA ARG A 311 50.75 13.57 39.39
C ARG A 311 49.90 13.06 40.56
N ASN A 312 48.59 12.99 40.38
CA ASN A 312 47.64 12.53 41.40
C ASN A 312 47.25 11.05 41.23
N ILE A 313 47.91 10.31 40.34
CA ILE A 313 47.67 8.88 40.20
C ILE A 313 48.46 8.18 41.31
N PRO A 314 47.80 7.53 42.29
CA PRO A 314 48.51 6.85 43.36
C PRO A 314 49.32 5.68 42.79
N GLU A 315 50.55 5.51 43.28
CA GLU A 315 51.40 4.40 42.87
C GLU A 315 50.75 3.07 43.23
N PRO A 316 50.74 2.09 42.31
CA PRO A 316 50.15 0.78 42.59
C PRO A 316 50.94 0.09 43.71
N PRO A 317 50.27 -0.67 44.59
CA PRO A 317 50.95 -1.38 45.67
C PRO A 317 51.95 -2.40 45.11
N PRO A 318 53.08 -2.62 45.80
CA PRO A 318 54.11 -3.54 45.34
C PRO A 318 53.55 -4.95 45.24
N THR A 319 53.82 -5.59 44.11
CA THR A 319 53.34 -6.94 43.80
C THR A 319 54.13 -7.92 44.66
N GLU A 320 53.46 -8.58 45.62
CA GLU A 320 54.05 -9.72 46.33
C GLU A 320 54.28 -10.85 45.33
N ASN A 321 55.55 -11.09 45.00
CA ASN A 321 55.96 -12.27 44.25
C ASN A 321 55.71 -13.49 45.12
N GLN A 322 54.67 -14.26 44.79
CA GLN A 322 54.45 -15.59 45.35
C GLN A 322 55.50 -16.54 44.76
N THR A 323 56.49 -16.92 45.57
CA THR A 323 57.38 -18.06 45.34
C THR A 323 56.70 -19.38 45.67
#